data_AF-A0A1V3WMY6-F1
#
_entry.id   AF-A0A1V3WMY6-F1
#
_cell.length_a   1.000
_cell.length_b   1.000
_cell.length_c   1.000
_cell.angle_alpha   90.00
_cell.angle_beta   90.00
_cell.angle_gamma   90.00
#
_symmetry.space_group_name_H-M   'P 1'
#
loop_
_entity.id
_entity.type
_entity.pdbx_description
1 polymer ?
#
loop_
_entity_poly.entity_id
_entity_poly.type
_entity_poly.pdbx_seq_one_letter_code
_entity_poly.pdbx_strand_id
1 'polypeptide(L)'
;MLNATEQLLAPITAAVAARRLVGADQIGLKIGKVIDKYKMAKHLHVTITDTTVTITRRHTQISAEAALDGIYVLRTSVPASDLASAAVINAYKNLANVERDFRSLKTDDLDLRPIHHRLEDRVRAHVLICMLAAYLTWHLRHALAPLTFTDENPPTRDNPVAPAQRSPQAATKAARKTTTDAQLPTHSYQGLLTHLATLTRNQVRFAGTKTPVPMLTEATDTQTRAFQLLNTTIPLSLQ
;
A
#
# COMPACT_ATOMS: atom_id res chain seq x y z
N MET A 1 22.90 -6.01 -17.79
CA MET A 1 22.52 -4.73 -18.43
C MET A 1 23.72 -3.98 -19.02
N LEU A 2 24.84 -3.82 -18.30
CA LEU A 2 26.04 -3.11 -18.79
C LEU A 2 26.64 -3.72 -20.08
N ASN A 3 26.96 -5.03 -20.08
CA ASN A 3 27.51 -5.71 -21.25
C ASN A 3 26.60 -5.59 -22.50
N ALA A 4 25.28 -5.66 -22.30
CA ALA A 4 24.31 -5.50 -23.39
C ALA A 4 24.29 -4.07 -23.97
N THR A 5 24.57 -3.07 -23.13
CA THR A 5 24.69 -1.67 -23.57
C THR A 5 25.94 -1.49 -24.43
N GLU A 6 27.07 -2.08 -24.04
CA GLU A 6 28.33 -2.01 -24.79
C GLU A 6 28.25 -2.70 -26.15
N GLN A 7 27.58 -3.85 -26.22
CA GLN A 7 27.30 -4.53 -27.49
C GLN A 7 26.52 -3.64 -28.47
N LEU A 8 25.58 -2.83 -27.96
CA LEU A 8 24.81 -1.88 -28.77
C LEU A 8 25.58 -0.60 -29.10
N LEU A 9 26.60 -0.23 -28.32
CA LEU A 9 27.48 0.91 -28.59
C LEU A 9 28.58 0.58 -29.61
N ALA A 10 29.02 -0.69 -29.68
CA ALA A 10 30.04 -1.17 -30.62
C ALA A 10 29.79 -0.83 -32.11
N PRO A 11 28.56 -0.95 -32.68
CA PRO A 11 28.33 -0.54 -34.06
C PRO A 11 28.41 0.99 -34.26
N ILE A 12 28.08 1.78 -33.22
CA ILE A 12 28.15 3.24 -33.28
C ILE A 12 29.62 3.68 -33.28
N THR A 13 30.45 3.11 -32.40
CA THR A 13 31.90 3.40 -32.36
C THR A 13 32.57 2.99 -33.68
N ALA A 14 32.20 1.83 -34.25
CA ALA A 14 32.70 1.40 -35.56
C ALA A 14 32.28 2.33 -36.71
N ALA A 15 31.06 2.90 -36.66
CA ALA A 15 30.60 3.87 -37.65
C ALA A 15 31.36 5.21 -37.58
N VAL A 16 31.68 5.68 -36.37
CA VAL A 16 32.51 6.87 -36.16
C VAL A 16 33.94 6.62 -36.64
N ALA A 17 34.54 5.48 -36.29
CA ALA A 17 35.89 5.11 -36.73
C ALA A 17 36.01 5.02 -38.26
N ALA A 18 34.97 4.52 -38.93
CA ALA A 18 34.89 4.48 -40.39
C ALA A 18 34.47 5.81 -41.04
N ARG A 19 34.34 6.90 -40.26
CA ARG A 19 33.87 8.24 -40.69
C ARG A 19 32.50 8.25 -41.36
N ARG A 20 31.65 7.25 -41.09
CA ARG A 20 30.25 7.19 -41.56
C ARG A 20 29.29 7.95 -40.65
N LEU A 21 29.74 8.33 -39.45
CA LEU A 21 29.03 9.15 -38.49
C LEU A 21 29.98 10.22 -37.94
N VAL A 22 29.65 11.49 -38.16
CA VAL A 22 30.50 12.65 -37.87
C VAL A 22 29.64 13.74 -37.21
N GLY A 23 30.27 14.60 -36.41
CA GLY A 23 29.64 15.68 -35.67
C GLY A 23 29.25 15.24 -34.26
N ALA A 24 29.73 15.97 -33.25
CA ALA A 24 29.54 15.62 -31.85
C ALA A 24 28.07 15.44 -31.47
N ASP A 25 27.17 16.28 -32.03
CA ASP A 25 25.73 16.24 -31.76
C ASP A 25 25.08 14.94 -32.25
N GLN A 26 25.41 14.50 -33.47
CA GLN A 26 24.83 13.30 -34.07
C GLN A 26 25.35 12.02 -33.40
N ILE A 27 26.62 12.03 -33.01
CA ILE A 27 27.23 10.94 -32.23
C ILE A 27 26.58 10.88 -30.84
N GLY A 28 26.43 12.03 -30.19
CA GLY A 28 25.78 12.17 -28.88
C GLY A 28 24.34 11.65 -28.84
N LEU A 29 23.52 12.02 -29.82
CA LEU A 29 22.12 11.56 -29.93
C LEU A 29 22.01 10.04 -30.00
N LYS A 30 22.84 9.39 -30.83
CA LYS A 30 22.81 7.92 -30.99
C LYS A 30 23.31 7.19 -29.76
N ILE A 31 24.37 7.68 -29.13
CA ILE A 31 24.91 7.09 -27.90
C ILE A 31 23.93 7.28 -26.74
N GLY A 32 23.38 8.48 -26.59
CA GLY A 32 22.37 8.80 -25.57
C GLY A 32 21.19 7.85 -25.62
N LYS A 33 20.62 7.62 -26.82
CA LYS A 33 19.50 6.68 -27.02
C LYS A 33 19.82 5.25 -26.54
N VAL A 34 21.05 4.76 -26.79
CA VAL A 34 21.47 3.42 -26.36
C VAL A 34 21.71 3.36 -24.85
N ILE A 35 22.39 4.36 -24.30
CA ILE A 35 22.66 4.44 -22.87
C ILE A 35 21.36 4.58 -22.06
N ASP A 36 20.39 5.35 -22.55
CA ASP A 36 19.10 5.56 -21.89
C ASP A 36 18.20 4.33 -21.90
N LYS A 37 18.33 3.46 -22.91
CA LYS A 37 17.54 2.22 -23.00
C LYS A 37 17.70 1.35 -21.75
N TYR A 38 18.93 1.26 -21.22
CA TYR A 38 19.24 0.46 -20.05
C TYR A 38 19.68 1.29 -18.84
N LYS A 39 19.64 2.63 -18.93
CA LYS A 39 20.03 3.57 -17.85
C LYS A 39 21.46 3.33 -17.31
N MET A 40 22.40 2.99 -18.20
CA MET A 40 23.78 2.62 -17.83
C MET A 40 24.77 3.81 -17.84
N ALA A 41 24.28 5.05 -17.96
CA ALA A 41 25.13 6.26 -18.07
C ALA A 41 26.14 6.37 -16.93
N LYS A 42 25.70 6.07 -15.70
CA LYS A 42 26.50 6.13 -14.48
C LYS A 42 27.73 5.20 -14.49
N HIS A 43 27.78 4.18 -15.34
CA HIS A 43 28.89 3.21 -15.39
C HIS A 43 29.92 3.50 -16.49
N LEU A 44 29.64 4.48 -17.36
CA LEU A 44 30.45 4.76 -18.53
C LEU A 44 31.04 6.18 -18.44
N HIS A 45 32.27 6.31 -18.89
CA HIS A 45 32.88 7.59 -19.21
C HIS A 45 32.90 7.70 -20.74
N VAL A 46 32.11 8.64 -21.27
CA VAL A 46 31.95 8.85 -22.71
C VAL A 46 32.55 10.20 -23.05
N THR A 47 33.55 10.21 -23.92
CA THR A 47 34.14 11.42 -24.50
C THR A 47 33.82 11.43 -25.99
N ILE A 48 33.13 12.47 -26.44
CA ILE A 48 32.71 12.65 -27.83
C ILE A 48 33.42 13.89 -28.37
N THR A 49 34.02 13.76 -29.54
CA THR A 49 34.47 14.89 -30.36
C THR A 49 33.73 14.85 -31.70
N ASP A 50 34.01 15.78 -32.60
CA ASP A 50 33.39 15.77 -33.94
C ASP A 50 33.74 14.55 -34.78
N THR A 51 34.84 13.86 -34.48
CA THR A 51 35.34 12.74 -35.31
C THR A 51 35.71 11.49 -34.53
N THR A 52 35.74 11.55 -33.21
CA THR A 52 36.14 10.43 -32.36
C THR A 52 35.16 10.24 -31.21
N VAL A 53 35.05 9.00 -30.76
CA VAL A 53 34.32 8.67 -29.55
C VAL A 53 35.10 7.65 -28.73
N THR A 54 35.23 7.93 -27.45
CA THR A 54 35.89 7.03 -26.49
C THR A 54 34.91 6.71 -25.38
N ILE A 55 34.67 5.41 -25.18
CA ILE A 55 33.80 4.90 -24.12
C ILE A 55 34.64 3.99 -23.24
N THR A 56 34.74 4.31 -21.96
CA THR A 56 35.48 3.51 -20.97
C THR A 56 34.59 3.23 -19.76
N ARG A 57 34.85 2.12 -19.08
CA ARG A 57 34.11 1.76 -17.86
C ARG A 57 34.63 2.56 -16.67
N ARG A 58 33.73 3.05 -15.83
CA ARG A 58 34.07 3.62 -14.50
C ARG A 58 34.25 2.49 -13.50
N HIS A 59 35.37 1.78 -13.58
CA HIS A 59 35.63 0.57 -12.79
C HIS A 59 35.42 0.76 -11.28
N THR A 60 35.88 1.87 -10.70
CA THR A 60 35.69 2.18 -9.27
C THR A 60 34.22 2.28 -8.88
N GLN A 61 33.41 2.98 -9.67
CA GLN A 61 31.97 3.14 -9.45
C GLN A 61 31.21 1.83 -9.64
N ILE A 62 31.58 1.04 -10.65
CA ILE A 62 31.01 -0.30 -10.88
C ILE A 62 31.33 -1.22 -9.70
N SER A 63 32.57 -1.25 -9.22
CA SER A 63 32.96 -2.08 -8.07
C SER A 63 32.28 -1.65 -6.77
N ALA A 64 32.15 -0.34 -6.53
CA ALA A 64 31.44 0.17 -5.36
C ALA A 64 29.94 -0.15 -5.39
N GLU A 65 29.30 -0.04 -6.57
CA GLU A 65 27.89 -0.43 -6.73
C GLU A 65 27.70 -1.94 -6.61
N ALA A 66 28.59 -2.73 -7.21
CA ALA A 66 28.56 -4.20 -7.09
C ALA A 66 28.75 -4.66 -5.63
N ALA A 67 29.55 -3.95 -4.84
CA ALA A 67 29.72 -4.24 -3.40
C ALA A 67 28.44 -3.94 -2.58
N LEU A 68 27.55 -3.10 -3.10
CA LEU A 68 26.25 -2.79 -2.50
C LEU A 68 25.09 -3.51 -3.20
N ASP A 69 25.37 -4.29 -4.24
CA ASP A 69 24.35 -4.99 -5.00
C ASP A 69 23.70 -6.07 -4.13
N GLY A 70 22.37 -6.09 -4.10
CA GLY A 70 21.60 -6.89 -3.14
C GLY A 70 21.49 -6.33 -1.72
N ILE A 71 22.10 -5.18 -1.40
CA ILE A 71 21.99 -4.51 -0.10
C ILE A 71 20.98 -3.36 -0.18
N TYR A 72 19.93 -3.42 0.63
CA TYR A 72 18.96 -2.34 0.76
C TYR A 72 19.39 -1.36 1.86
N VAL A 73 19.83 -0.15 1.48
CA VAL A 73 20.32 0.86 2.42
C VAL A 73 19.22 1.88 2.73
N LEU A 74 18.93 2.05 4.02
CA LEU A 74 18.09 3.14 4.51
C LEU A 74 18.98 4.26 5.06
N ARG A 75 18.74 5.48 4.58
CA ARG A 75 19.36 6.69 5.10
C ARG A 75 18.31 7.51 5.85
N THR A 76 18.63 7.91 7.07
CA THR A 76 17.78 8.78 7.90
C THR A 76 18.56 10.01 8.34
N SER A 77 17.87 11.12 8.56
CA SER A 77 18.42 12.32 9.21
C SER A 77 18.38 12.23 10.74
N VAL A 78 17.73 11.21 11.30
CA VAL A 78 17.63 10.99 12.74
C VAL A 78 18.96 10.47 13.29
N PRO A 79 19.51 11.06 14.36
CA PRO A 79 20.73 10.57 15.01
C PRO A 79 20.59 9.14 15.55
N ALA A 80 21.69 8.39 15.54
CA ALA A 80 21.71 7.02 16.08
C ALA A 80 21.46 6.94 17.59
N SER A 81 21.68 8.04 18.34
CA SER A 81 21.32 8.17 19.75
C SER A 81 19.81 8.12 19.98
N ASP A 82 19.03 8.57 18.99
CA ASP A 82 17.59 8.78 19.13
C ASP A 82 16.81 7.61 18.52
N LEU A 83 17.37 6.97 17.48
CA LEU A 83 16.73 5.85 16.80
C LEU A 83 17.74 4.82 16.31
N ALA A 84 17.71 3.64 16.93
CA ALA A 84 18.54 2.51 16.52
C ALA A 84 18.15 1.99 15.12
N SER A 85 19.09 1.35 14.43
CA SER A 85 18.92 0.88 13.04
C SER A 85 17.68 0.01 12.83
N ALA A 86 17.37 -0.91 13.76
CA ALA A 86 16.17 -1.74 13.67
C ALA A 86 14.87 -0.92 13.71
N ALA A 87 14.84 0.13 14.54
CA ALA A 87 13.71 1.04 14.66
C ALA A 87 13.56 1.94 13.42
N VAL A 88 14.66 2.36 12.78
CA VAL A 88 14.64 3.03 11.47
C VAL A 88 14.00 2.14 10.41
N ILE A 89 14.39 0.87 10.35
CA ILE A 89 13.81 -0.09 9.39
C ILE A 89 12.33 -0.30 9.66
N ASN A 90 11.92 -0.44 10.92
CA ASN A 90 10.51 -0.57 11.30
C ASN A 90 9.69 0.65 10.90
N ALA A 91 10.19 1.87 11.21
CA ALA A 91 9.52 3.11 10.84
C ALA A 91 9.33 3.22 9.32
N TYR A 92 10.36 2.89 8.54
CA TYR A 92 10.26 2.86 7.09
C TYR A 92 9.23 1.85 6.60
N LYS A 93 9.23 0.63 7.15
CA LYS A 93 8.27 -0.43 6.76
C LYS A 93 6.83 -0.12 7.16
N ASN A 94 6.61 0.67 8.20
CA ASN A 94 5.28 1.11 8.59
C ASN A 94 4.62 2.00 7.52
N LEU A 95 5.37 2.53 6.55
CA LEU A 95 4.80 3.18 5.37
C LEU A 95 3.85 2.27 4.58
N ALA A 96 4.06 0.95 4.63
CA ALA A 96 3.14 -0.02 4.03
C ALA A 96 1.72 0.04 4.63
N ASN A 97 1.57 0.53 5.88
CA ASN A 97 0.24 0.75 6.47
C ASN A 97 -0.48 1.89 5.75
N VAL A 98 0.23 2.98 5.44
CA VAL A 98 -0.31 4.10 4.66
C VAL A 98 -0.74 3.62 3.27
N GLU A 99 0.08 2.80 2.60
CA GLU A 99 -0.29 2.21 1.31
C GLU A 99 -1.53 1.32 1.40
N ARG A 100 -1.66 0.55 2.48
CA ARG A 100 -2.83 -0.29 2.74
C ARG A 100 -4.08 0.58 2.95
N ASP A 101 -3.98 1.65 3.72
CA ASP A 101 -5.09 2.59 3.96
C ASP A 101 -5.52 3.27 2.64
N PHE A 102 -4.56 3.68 1.80
CA PHE A 102 -4.86 4.20 0.47
C PHE A 102 -5.52 3.16 -0.45
N ARG A 103 -5.20 1.88 -0.31
CA ARG A 103 -5.85 0.79 -1.06
C ARG A 103 -7.29 0.58 -0.58
N SER A 104 -7.49 0.52 0.73
CA SER A 104 -8.82 0.44 1.35
C SER A 104 -9.72 1.58 0.87
N LEU A 105 -9.20 2.81 0.88
CA LEU A 105 -9.91 4.00 0.41
C LEU A 105 -10.25 3.91 -1.09
N LYS A 106 -9.36 3.34 -1.91
CA LYS A 106 -9.54 3.31 -3.37
C LYS A 106 -10.39 2.17 -3.90
N THR A 107 -10.34 1.00 -3.27
CA THR A 107 -10.75 -0.26 -3.94
C THR A 107 -11.41 -1.27 -3.01
N ASP A 108 -11.04 -1.35 -1.73
CA ASP A 108 -11.54 -2.43 -0.88
C ASP A 108 -12.78 -2.02 -0.06
N ASP A 109 -12.84 -0.77 0.42
CA ASP A 109 -13.86 -0.35 1.37
C ASP A 109 -14.73 0.81 0.93
N LEU A 110 -14.14 1.82 0.28
CA LEU A 110 -14.81 3.10 0.06
C LEU A 110 -15.06 3.44 -1.40
N ASP A 111 -14.61 2.58 -2.33
CA ASP A 111 -14.79 2.71 -3.77
C ASP A 111 -14.62 4.16 -4.28
N LEU A 112 -13.50 4.81 -3.95
CA LEU A 112 -13.15 6.18 -4.43
C LEU A 112 -13.28 6.31 -5.96
N ARG A 113 -13.21 5.19 -6.69
CA ARG A 113 -13.44 5.16 -8.13
C ARG A 113 -14.69 4.30 -8.38
N PRO A 114 -15.81 4.88 -8.83
CA PRO A 114 -15.84 5.67 -10.06
C PRO A 114 -16.71 6.94 -9.94
N ILE A 115 -16.33 7.93 -9.12
CA ILE A 115 -17.04 9.22 -9.08
C ILE A 115 -16.21 10.31 -9.79
N HIS A 116 -16.58 10.59 -11.05
CA HIS A 116 -15.90 11.57 -11.89
C HIS A 116 -16.39 13.00 -11.62
N HIS A 117 -15.82 13.65 -10.61
CA HIS A 117 -16.06 15.07 -10.34
C HIS A 117 -15.39 15.95 -11.40
N ARG A 118 -16.10 16.98 -11.89
CA ARG A 118 -15.59 17.93 -12.91
C ARG A 118 -15.33 19.34 -12.38
N LEU A 119 -15.82 19.65 -11.19
CA LEU A 119 -15.62 20.94 -10.52
C LEU A 119 -14.61 20.75 -9.38
N GLU A 120 -13.68 21.69 -9.27
CA GLU A 120 -12.57 21.62 -8.32
C GLU A 120 -13.06 21.44 -6.86
N ASP A 121 -14.06 22.22 -6.44
CA ASP A 121 -14.59 22.12 -5.07
C ASP A 121 -15.24 20.77 -4.77
N ARG A 122 -15.85 20.13 -5.78
CA ARG A 122 -16.43 18.79 -5.62
C ARG A 122 -15.35 17.72 -5.49
N VAL A 123 -14.23 17.89 -6.21
CA VAL A 123 -13.05 17.02 -6.06
C VAL A 123 -12.50 17.14 -4.64
N ARG A 124 -12.29 18.37 -4.14
CA ARG A 124 -11.79 18.63 -2.78
C ARG A 124 -12.72 18.04 -1.71
N ALA A 125 -14.03 18.30 -1.81
CA ALA A 125 -15.02 17.79 -0.87
C ALA A 125 -15.07 16.25 -0.85
N HIS A 126 -15.03 15.61 -2.03
CA HIS A 126 -15.02 14.15 -2.13
C HIS A 126 -13.79 13.54 -1.47
N VAL A 127 -12.59 14.07 -1.76
CA VAL A 127 -11.34 13.60 -1.14
C VAL A 127 -11.40 13.76 0.39
N LEU A 128 -11.94 14.88 0.89
CA LEU A 128 -12.12 15.09 2.33
C LEU A 128 -13.05 14.04 2.96
N ILE A 129 -14.22 13.80 2.37
CA ILE A 129 -15.15 12.78 2.85
C ILE A 129 -14.48 11.41 2.86
N CYS A 130 -13.72 11.08 1.82
CA CYS A 130 -13.03 9.79 1.74
C CYS A 130 -11.93 9.64 2.80
N MET A 131 -11.20 10.71 3.11
CA MET A 131 -10.25 10.72 4.22
C MET A 131 -10.94 10.50 5.57
N LEU A 132 -12.08 11.16 5.81
CA LEU A 132 -12.86 10.97 7.04
C LEU A 132 -13.40 9.54 7.17
N ALA A 133 -13.92 8.97 6.08
CA ALA A 133 -14.45 7.62 6.11
C ALA A 133 -13.33 6.56 6.25
N ALA A 134 -12.14 6.80 5.70
CA ALA A 134 -10.98 5.94 5.94
C ALA A 134 -10.53 6.01 7.40
N TYR A 135 -10.55 7.19 8.02
CA TYR A 135 -10.28 7.33 9.45
C TYR A 135 -11.31 6.57 10.31
N LEU A 136 -12.60 6.66 9.98
CA LEU A 136 -13.64 5.86 10.63
C LEU A 136 -13.40 4.35 10.43
N THR A 137 -13.09 3.94 9.20
CA THR A 137 -12.82 2.54 8.87
C THR A 137 -11.62 2.00 9.65
N TRP A 138 -10.57 2.80 9.82
CA TRP A 138 -9.42 2.45 10.65
C TRP A 138 -9.84 2.18 12.10
N HIS A 139 -10.61 3.08 12.71
CA HIS A 139 -11.13 2.90 14.08
C HIS A 139 -12.03 1.68 14.20
N LEU A 140 -12.95 1.49 13.25
CA LEU A 140 -13.86 0.33 13.24
C LEU A 140 -13.09 -0.99 13.10
N ARG A 141 -12.05 -1.03 12.27
CA ARG A 141 -11.19 -2.23 12.11
C ARG A 141 -10.46 -2.58 13.40
N HIS A 142 -9.99 -1.58 14.15
CA HIS A 142 -9.38 -1.80 15.47
C HIS A 142 -10.41 -2.29 16.49
N ALA A 143 -11.53 -1.58 16.63
CA ALA A 143 -12.55 -1.93 17.62
C ALA A 143 -13.20 -3.29 17.35
N LEU A 144 -13.43 -3.63 16.07
CA LEU A 144 -14.08 -4.87 15.65
C LEU A 144 -13.08 -5.99 15.32
N ALA A 145 -11.79 -5.81 15.58
CA ALA A 145 -10.77 -6.85 15.41
C ALA A 145 -11.17 -8.20 16.08
N PRO A 146 -11.78 -8.23 17.27
CA PRO A 146 -12.22 -9.49 17.89
C PRO A 146 -13.21 -10.29 17.05
N LEU A 147 -14.08 -9.63 16.27
CA LEU A 147 -15.11 -10.26 15.42
C LEU A 147 -14.61 -10.58 14.00
N THR A 148 -13.39 -10.19 13.65
CA THR A 148 -12.83 -10.40 12.31
C THR A 148 -11.61 -11.31 12.32
N PHE A 149 -11.16 -11.74 11.13
CA PHE A 149 -9.92 -12.51 10.97
C PHE A 149 -8.63 -11.72 11.29
N THR A 150 -8.76 -10.50 11.82
CA THR A 150 -7.63 -9.68 12.27
C THR A 150 -6.92 -10.38 13.42
N ASP A 151 -5.59 -10.42 13.34
CA ASP A 151 -4.74 -10.88 14.44
C ASP A 151 -4.60 -9.75 15.46
N GLU A 152 -5.14 -9.96 16.65
CA GLU A 152 -5.16 -8.97 17.73
C GLU A 152 -3.82 -8.89 18.47
N ASN A 153 -3.04 -9.98 18.44
CA ASN A 153 -1.82 -10.13 19.21
C ASN A 153 -0.67 -10.68 18.35
N PRO A 154 -0.32 -10.00 17.23
CA PRO A 154 0.75 -10.47 16.37
C PRO A 154 2.08 -10.52 17.15
N PRO A 155 2.87 -11.61 17.04
CA PRO A 155 4.12 -11.74 17.76
C PRO A 155 5.12 -10.64 17.36
N THR A 156 5.85 -10.12 18.34
CA THR A 156 6.95 -9.19 18.10
C THR A 156 8.03 -9.86 17.28
N ARG A 157 8.63 -9.11 16.36
CA ARG A 157 9.67 -9.61 15.45
C ARG A 157 11.02 -9.07 15.86
N ASP A 158 11.94 -9.94 16.23
CA ASP A 158 13.32 -9.55 16.56
C ASP A 158 14.05 -8.96 15.35
N ASN A 159 13.75 -9.49 14.16
CA ASN A 159 14.27 -8.98 12.90
C ASN A 159 13.16 -8.24 12.11
N PRO A 160 13.30 -6.92 11.86
CA PRO A 160 12.32 -6.13 11.11
C PRO A 160 12.18 -6.56 9.64
N VAL A 161 13.13 -7.33 9.09
CA VAL A 161 13.07 -7.88 7.73
C VAL A 161 12.58 -9.31 7.59
N ALA A 162 12.43 -10.06 8.68
CA ALA A 162 11.84 -11.39 8.64
C ALA A 162 10.40 -11.42 8.06
N PRO A 163 9.85 -12.59 7.70
CA PRO A 163 8.43 -12.72 7.42
C PRO A 163 7.60 -12.44 8.69
N ALA A 164 6.39 -11.89 8.51
CA ALA A 164 5.43 -11.78 9.62
C ALA A 164 4.85 -13.16 9.97
N GLN A 165 4.72 -13.45 11.25
CA GLN A 165 4.12 -14.67 11.77
C GLN A 165 2.76 -14.35 12.40
N ARG A 166 1.82 -15.31 12.31
CA ARG A 166 0.50 -15.18 12.95
C ARG A 166 0.58 -15.68 14.38
N SER A 167 -0.22 -15.09 15.27
CA SER A 167 -0.41 -15.60 16.62
C SER A 167 -1.14 -16.95 16.61
N PRO A 168 -0.96 -17.79 17.65
CA PRO A 168 -1.72 -19.03 17.82
C PRO A 168 -3.24 -18.79 17.87
N GLN A 169 -3.66 -17.65 18.43
CA GLN A 169 -5.06 -17.24 18.49
C GLN A 169 -5.62 -16.95 17.10
N ALA A 170 -4.89 -16.20 16.27
CA ALA A 170 -5.29 -15.93 14.89
C ALA A 170 -5.31 -17.21 14.03
N ALA A 171 -4.36 -18.13 14.23
CA ALA A 171 -4.38 -19.43 13.56
C ALA A 171 -5.64 -20.24 13.94
N THR A 172 -6.00 -20.25 15.23
CA THR A 172 -7.22 -20.91 15.73
C THR A 172 -8.49 -20.26 15.19
N LYS A 173 -8.55 -18.92 15.20
CA LYS A 173 -9.67 -18.14 14.65
C LYS A 173 -9.88 -18.43 13.17
N ALA A 174 -8.79 -18.52 12.39
CA ALA A 174 -8.84 -18.89 10.97
C ALA A 174 -9.29 -20.34 10.74
N ALA A 175 -8.81 -21.28 11.56
CA ALA A 175 -9.14 -22.70 11.43
C ALA A 175 -10.60 -23.00 11.81
N ARG A 176 -11.07 -22.46 12.93
CA ARG A 176 -12.43 -22.69 13.44
C ARG A 176 -13.49 -21.80 12.79
N LYS A 177 -13.06 -20.68 12.19
CA LYS A 177 -13.95 -19.61 11.70
C LYS A 177 -14.87 -19.06 12.79
N THR A 178 -14.44 -19.13 14.05
CA THR A 178 -15.13 -18.58 15.20
C THR A 178 -14.19 -17.74 16.06
N THR A 179 -14.75 -16.78 16.78
CA THR A 179 -14.01 -15.90 17.69
C THR A 179 -13.49 -16.68 18.89
N THR A 180 -12.36 -16.24 19.44
CA THR A 180 -11.69 -16.92 20.55
C THR A 180 -12.39 -16.72 21.89
N ASP A 181 -13.07 -15.59 22.07
CA ASP A 181 -13.75 -15.20 23.32
C ASP A 181 -15.18 -15.76 23.39
N ALA A 182 -16.02 -15.45 22.41
CA ALA A 182 -17.46 -15.72 22.45
C ALA A 182 -17.94 -16.84 21.51
N GLN A 183 -17.02 -17.54 20.82
CA GLN A 183 -17.32 -18.59 19.83
C GLN A 183 -18.29 -18.15 18.71
N LEU A 184 -18.40 -16.84 18.48
CA LEU A 184 -19.24 -16.26 17.43
C LEU A 184 -18.62 -16.51 16.05
N PRO A 185 -19.39 -16.53 14.96
CA PRO A 185 -18.83 -16.58 13.62
C PRO A 185 -17.83 -15.44 13.38
N THR A 186 -16.65 -15.77 12.85
CA THR A 186 -15.66 -14.76 12.44
C THR A 186 -15.96 -14.29 11.03
N HIS A 187 -15.86 -12.98 10.78
CA HIS A 187 -16.16 -12.38 9.49
C HIS A 187 -14.92 -11.73 8.85
N SER A 188 -14.95 -11.51 7.52
CA SER A 188 -14.14 -10.44 6.93
C SER A 188 -14.72 -9.09 7.38
N TYR A 189 -13.95 -8.01 7.33
CA TYR A 189 -14.46 -6.68 7.72
C TYR A 189 -15.73 -6.31 6.94
N GLN A 190 -15.71 -6.48 5.61
CA GLN A 190 -16.89 -6.24 4.78
C GLN A 190 -18.04 -7.20 5.08
N GLY A 191 -17.75 -8.49 5.30
CA GLY A 191 -18.78 -9.44 5.70
C GLY A 191 -19.44 -9.08 7.03
N LEU A 192 -18.68 -8.50 7.96
CA LEU A 192 -19.21 -8.00 9.22
C LEU A 192 -20.11 -6.79 8.98
N LEU A 193 -19.68 -5.81 8.19
CA LEU A 193 -20.52 -4.64 7.85
C LEU A 193 -21.82 -5.07 7.16
N THR A 194 -21.77 -6.01 6.22
CA THR A 194 -22.97 -6.59 5.58
C THR A 194 -23.88 -7.27 6.60
N HIS A 195 -23.32 -8.02 7.56
CA HIS A 195 -24.10 -8.63 8.64
C HIS A 195 -24.74 -7.59 9.56
N LEU A 196 -23.99 -6.54 9.93
CA LEU A 196 -24.51 -5.42 10.72
C LEU A 196 -25.64 -4.69 9.98
N ALA A 197 -25.56 -4.57 8.66
CA ALA A 197 -26.61 -3.95 7.84
C ALA A 197 -27.95 -4.72 7.84
N THR A 198 -27.96 -5.99 8.28
CA THR A 198 -29.22 -6.75 8.47
C THR A 198 -30.01 -6.30 9.70
N LEU A 199 -29.40 -5.51 10.59
CA LEU A 199 -30.09 -4.89 11.71
C LEU A 199 -30.94 -3.73 11.19
N THR A 200 -32.21 -4.02 10.92
CA THR A 200 -33.14 -3.06 10.31
C THR A 200 -34.11 -2.49 11.32
N ARG A 201 -34.56 -1.26 11.05
CA ARG A 201 -35.69 -0.63 11.71
C ARG A 201 -36.90 -0.72 10.79
N ASN A 202 -37.91 -1.44 11.24
CA ASN A 202 -39.15 -1.65 10.51
C ASN A 202 -40.24 -0.72 11.06
N GLN A 203 -41.12 -0.24 10.19
CA GLN A 203 -42.36 0.41 10.59
C GLN A 203 -43.52 -0.50 10.16
N VAL A 204 -44.22 -1.06 11.14
CA VAL A 204 -45.33 -1.97 10.90
C VAL A 204 -46.63 -1.19 11.04
N ARG A 205 -47.51 -1.30 10.06
CA ARG A 205 -48.87 -0.75 10.11
C ARG A 205 -49.87 -1.90 10.07
N PHE A 206 -50.68 -2.02 11.12
CA PHE A 206 -51.75 -3.01 11.17
C PHE A 206 -52.94 -2.52 10.36
N ALA A 207 -53.64 -3.45 9.70
CA ALA A 207 -54.87 -3.13 8.97
C ALA A 207 -55.88 -2.45 9.91
N GLY A 208 -56.44 -1.32 9.48
CA GLY A 208 -57.37 -0.51 10.28
C GLY A 208 -56.72 0.52 11.21
N THR A 209 -55.38 0.57 11.32
CA THR A 209 -54.66 1.59 12.13
C THR A 209 -53.99 2.64 11.26
N LYS A 210 -54.01 3.91 11.71
CA LYS A 210 -53.33 5.02 11.01
C LYS A 210 -51.89 5.26 11.48
N THR A 211 -51.57 4.85 12.72
CA THR A 211 -50.27 5.11 13.34
C THR A 211 -49.33 3.93 13.11
N PRO A 212 -48.17 4.12 12.46
CA PRO A 212 -47.16 3.07 12.34
C PRO A 212 -46.51 2.78 13.70
N VAL A 213 -46.25 1.51 13.98
CA VAL A 213 -45.51 1.07 15.16
C VAL A 213 -44.05 0.82 14.76
N PRO A 214 -43.07 1.51 15.38
CA PRO A 214 -41.66 1.22 15.14
C PRO A 214 -41.31 -0.14 15.76
N MET A 215 -40.71 -1.01 14.96
CA MET A 215 -40.22 -2.32 15.37
C MET A 215 -38.76 -2.43 14.98
N LEU A 216 -37.90 -2.85 15.91
CA LEU A 216 -36.50 -3.15 15.60
C LEU A 216 -36.36 -4.65 15.42
N THR A 217 -35.55 -5.06 14.45
CA THR A 217 -35.13 -6.46 14.36
C THR A 217 -34.37 -6.84 15.63
N GLU A 218 -34.65 -8.01 16.17
CA GLU A 218 -33.89 -8.56 17.30
C GLU A 218 -32.43 -8.73 16.88
N ALA A 219 -31.51 -8.14 17.65
CA ALA A 219 -30.10 -8.16 17.32
C ALA A 219 -29.51 -9.55 17.57
N THR A 220 -28.79 -10.07 16.59
CA THR A 220 -27.99 -11.29 16.74
C THR A 220 -26.87 -11.09 17.76
N ASP A 221 -26.35 -12.18 18.34
CA ASP A 221 -25.21 -12.10 19.28
C ASP A 221 -23.99 -11.39 18.67
N THR A 222 -23.72 -11.59 17.37
CA THR A 222 -22.67 -10.88 16.64
C THR A 222 -22.92 -9.37 16.58
N GLN A 223 -24.16 -8.94 16.32
CA GLN A 223 -24.53 -7.51 16.29
C GLN A 223 -24.40 -6.92 17.69
N THR A 224 -24.96 -7.58 18.70
CA THR A 224 -24.85 -7.15 20.11
C THR A 224 -23.39 -7.02 20.53
N ARG A 225 -22.55 -8.00 20.20
CA ARG A 225 -21.11 -7.94 20.50
C ARG A 225 -20.39 -6.82 19.76
N ALA A 226 -20.75 -6.53 18.50
CA ALA A 226 -20.15 -5.43 17.75
C ALA A 226 -20.43 -4.08 18.42
N PHE A 227 -21.67 -3.82 18.82
CA PHE A 227 -22.04 -2.59 19.52
C PHE A 227 -21.40 -2.47 20.91
N GLN A 228 -21.24 -3.59 21.64
CA GLN A 228 -20.46 -3.63 22.88
C GLN A 228 -18.99 -3.23 22.65
N LEU A 229 -18.33 -3.77 21.62
CA LEU A 229 -16.94 -3.43 21.29
C LEU A 229 -16.78 -1.96 20.88
N LEU A 230 -17.81 -1.38 20.27
CA LEU A 230 -17.85 0.04 19.91
C LEU A 230 -18.22 0.95 21.09
N ASN A 231 -18.49 0.39 22.28
CA ASN A 231 -18.97 1.12 23.46
C ASN A 231 -20.20 2.00 23.15
N THR A 232 -21.13 1.49 22.35
CA THR A 232 -22.33 2.21 21.96
C THR A 232 -23.57 1.33 22.04
N THR A 233 -24.71 1.93 22.35
CA THR A 233 -25.99 1.21 22.35
C THR A 233 -26.49 1.02 20.94
N ILE A 234 -27.17 -0.10 20.68
CA ILE A 234 -27.91 -0.27 19.43
C ILE A 234 -28.96 0.86 19.33
N PRO A 235 -28.89 1.72 18.32
CA PRO A 235 -29.76 2.89 18.24
C PRO A 235 -31.21 2.45 18.03
N LEU A 236 -32.07 2.81 18.98
CA LEU A 236 -33.50 2.52 18.90
C LEU A 236 -34.27 3.59 18.11
N SER A 237 -33.67 4.78 17.93
CA SER A 237 -34.22 5.93 17.20
C SER A 237 -33.12 6.67 16.42
N LEU A 238 -33.47 7.30 15.30
CA LEU A 238 -32.64 8.33 14.66
C LEU A 238 -32.89 9.64 15.43
N GLN A 239 -31.83 10.32 15.86
CA GLN A 239 -31.89 11.71 16.33
C GLN A 239 -32.03 12.66 15.14
#